data_AF-A0A4Q9QBQ9-F1
#
_entry.id   AF-A0A4Q9QBQ9-F1
#
_cell.length_a   1.000
_cell.length_b   1.000
_cell.length_c   1.000
_cell.angle_alpha   90.00
_cell.angle_beta   90.00
_cell.angle_gamma   90.00
#
_symmetry.space_group_name_H-M   'P 1'
#
loop_
_entity.id
_entity.type
_entity.pdbx_description
1 polymer ?
#
loop_
_entity_poly.entity_id
_entity_poly.type
_entity_poly.pdbx_seq_one_letter_code
_entity_poly.pdbx_strand_id
1 'polypeptide(L)'
;MRSSSPTSSCDSYGSAVSTAPSTPPPELAGSYFLVLHDASQAFLDGLLAKASSDRVLLCKGAGAVKPVLEEAAGVLGDMAVVDDARWERVVSNDNGSEAIYYKTKDVIATIDKKPSIALDTVQCDSKLAPHATMLNLFCEAGLRSIIGLPSRSANTTTTLYILERPPLTFPPFSSTPRSAPNPIANPYTLPSLAEFTRAWAIWDLITLGMIPSELLHSKPIDLRHKPLFYIGHLPTFANILLSRVIGEREVGPRHYLTTFERGIDPSVDDPERCHSHSEVPERDEDWPVIGDVLAYRDEVREKVIKRIFAEVESGERALTRRLARTMVMVHEHDGFHIETLLYMLIQRAGTGMLPPPGFAPPPWPALAAQWDAIPAPTTPTVTLGPATITMGHDDQEPDDLLPALEHDVGAHEFGWDNESPARAVHVGAFRVEWRPVTNGEFLAFWQGPGKDVVDMPASWAQTEDGEVRVRTLYGPVPMAHAKHWPVLTAYDDLAKYAAHKGGRIPTEPELRLFLDAYQVGYEEGANTGFRHWHPLPATAGLQEIDGGRGSNGGVWEWTATALDAHPGFVGTGIFPGYSSDFFDGKHQVVLGASYATIPRLGDRRTVRNFYQHNYPYPWVGARVAYDV
;
A
#
# COMPACT_ATOMS: atom_id res chain seq x y z
N MET A 1 59.24 21.98 37.52
CA MET A 1 59.99 22.85 36.60
C MET A 1 59.68 22.42 35.18
N ARG A 2 59.22 23.36 34.34
CA ARG A 2 59.33 23.49 32.86
C ARG A 2 59.10 22.22 32.00
N SER A 3 57.95 22.05 31.36
CA SER A 3 57.51 22.63 30.06
C SER A 3 58.17 22.00 28.82
N SER A 4 57.38 21.30 28.00
CA SER A 4 57.28 21.52 26.54
C SER A 4 56.44 20.43 25.87
N SER A 5 55.36 20.81 25.19
CA SER A 5 54.83 20.07 24.04
C SER A 5 55.84 20.19 22.88
N PRO A 6 55.87 19.25 21.91
CA PRO A 6 55.20 19.57 20.64
C PRO A 6 54.66 18.38 19.80
N THR A 7 53.65 18.71 18.98
CA THR A 7 53.39 18.30 17.56
C THR A 7 53.27 16.83 17.13
N SER A 8 52.02 16.46 16.77
CA SER A 8 51.54 16.04 15.44
C SER A 8 52.51 15.35 14.45
N SER A 9 52.22 14.10 14.11
CA SER A 9 52.46 13.52 12.77
C SER A 9 51.29 12.60 12.38
N CYS A 10 50.58 13.00 11.31
CA CYS A 10 49.64 12.16 10.59
C CYS A 10 50.38 11.01 9.91
N ASP A 11 49.88 9.79 10.08
CA ASP A 11 50.13 8.68 9.17
C ASP A 11 48.80 8.16 8.62
N SER A 12 48.84 8.02 7.30
CA SER A 12 47.78 7.73 6.35
C SER A 12 47.21 6.31 6.48
N TYR A 13 45.88 6.21 6.59
CA TYR A 13 45.12 5.02 6.20
C TYR A 13 44.24 5.34 4.99
N GLY A 14 44.32 4.49 3.98
CA GLY A 14 43.71 4.66 2.66
C GLY A 14 42.19 4.84 2.73
N SER A 15 41.69 5.75 1.91
CA SER A 15 40.28 6.00 1.71
C SER A 15 39.60 4.75 1.14
N ALA A 16 38.81 4.07 1.95
CA ALA A 16 37.71 3.26 1.44
C ALA A 16 36.74 4.19 0.71
N VAL A 17 36.34 3.80 -0.49
CA VAL A 17 35.41 4.54 -1.35
C VAL A 17 34.09 4.71 -0.60
N SER A 18 33.75 5.95 -0.27
CA SER A 18 32.45 6.34 0.29
C SER A 18 31.36 6.09 -0.75
N THR A 19 30.43 5.18 -0.45
CA THR A 19 29.21 4.93 -1.24
C THR A 19 27.97 5.57 -0.60
N ALA A 20 28.13 6.53 0.30
CA ALA A 20 27.00 7.34 0.74
C ALA A 20 26.46 8.14 -0.45
N PRO A 21 25.13 8.16 -0.73
CA PRO A 21 24.59 9.13 -1.66
C PRO A 21 24.81 10.51 -1.03
N SER A 22 25.72 11.27 -1.64
CA SER A 22 25.75 12.73 -1.54
C SER A 22 24.33 13.26 -1.74
N THR A 23 23.96 14.29 -0.97
CA THR A 23 22.79 15.15 -1.22
C THR A 23 22.55 15.23 -2.73
N PRO A 24 21.37 14.84 -3.24
CA PRO A 24 21.16 14.80 -4.68
C PRO A 24 21.52 16.17 -5.26
N PRO A 25 22.28 16.24 -6.37
CA PRO A 25 22.45 17.50 -7.08
C PRO A 25 21.06 18.07 -7.36
N PRO A 26 20.87 19.41 -7.44
CA PRO A 26 19.59 19.96 -7.84
C PRO A 26 19.19 19.28 -9.15
N GLU A 27 18.13 18.46 -9.09
CA GLU A 27 17.67 17.73 -10.26
C GLU A 27 17.44 18.77 -11.35
N LEU A 28 18.04 18.55 -12.52
CA LEU A 28 17.63 19.28 -13.72
C LEU A 28 16.11 19.13 -13.81
N ALA A 29 15.39 20.25 -13.77
CA ALA A 29 13.93 20.25 -13.80
C ALA A 29 13.47 19.40 -14.99
N GLY A 30 12.71 18.34 -14.71
CA GLY A 30 12.22 17.43 -15.74
C GLY A 30 11.40 18.17 -16.79
N SER A 31 11.24 17.54 -17.96
CA SER A 31 10.36 18.01 -19.01
C SER A 31 8.89 17.81 -18.61
N TYR A 32 8.04 18.77 -18.98
CA TYR A 32 6.59 18.67 -18.80
C TYR A 32 5.90 18.39 -20.12
N PHE A 33 4.86 17.58 -20.05
CA PHE A 33 4.01 17.19 -21.18
C PHE A 33 2.58 17.61 -20.91
N LEU A 34 2.09 18.67 -21.54
CA LEU A 34 0.71 19.15 -21.41
C LEU A 34 -0.19 18.46 -22.44
N VAL A 35 -1.09 17.62 -21.96
CA VAL A 35 -2.01 16.80 -22.75
C VAL A 35 -3.43 17.28 -22.54
N LEU A 36 -4.14 17.58 -23.64
CA LEU A 36 -5.44 18.25 -23.59
C LEU A 36 -6.59 17.44 -24.22
N HIS A 37 -6.27 16.32 -24.89
CA HIS A 37 -7.24 15.44 -25.56
C HIS A 37 -7.62 14.24 -24.70
N ASP A 38 -8.58 13.44 -25.15
CA ASP A 38 -8.92 12.13 -24.57
C ASP A 38 -7.81 11.11 -24.87
N ALA A 39 -6.69 11.21 -24.15
CA ALA A 39 -5.52 10.40 -24.38
C ALA A 39 -5.74 8.92 -24.04
N SER A 40 -5.29 8.02 -24.93
CA SER A 40 -5.33 6.58 -24.67
C SER A 40 -4.25 6.15 -23.67
N GLN A 41 -4.44 4.96 -23.10
CA GLN A 41 -3.43 4.29 -22.26
C GLN A 41 -2.08 4.20 -22.98
N ALA A 42 -2.06 3.71 -24.22
CA ALA A 42 -0.83 3.51 -24.99
C ALA A 42 -0.12 4.84 -25.29
N PHE A 43 -0.87 5.91 -25.55
CA PHE A 43 -0.31 7.24 -25.72
C PHE A 43 0.37 7.74 -24.44
N LEU A 44 -0.33 7.65 -23.30
CA LEU A 44 0.21 8.08 -22.01
C LEU A 44 1.44 7.26 -21.60
N ASP A 45 1.44 5.95 -21.84
CA ASP A 45 2.60 5.10 -21.60
C ASP A 45 3.79 5.46 -22.51
N GLY A 46 3.55 6.03 -23.69
CA GLY A 46 4.61 6.48 -24.59
C GLY A 46 5.29 7.78 -24.19
N LEU A 47 4.71 8.58 -23.28
CA LEU A 47 5.18 9.95 -23.01
C LEU A 47 6.42 10.02 -22.11
N LEU A 48 6.41 9.27 -21.01
CA LEU A 48 7.46 9.36 -20.00
C LEU A 48 8.43 8.20 -20.11
N ALA A 49 9.73 8.47 -20.10
CA ALA A 49 10.75 7.43 -19.91
C ALA A 49 10.69 6.87 -18.47
N LYS A 50 11.18 5.63 -18.29
CA LYS A 50 11.31 5.01 -16.96
C LYS A 50 12.29 5.81 -16.09
N ALA A 51 11.95 5.99 -14.81
CA ALA A 51 12.77 6.69 -13.82
C ALA A 51 13.16 8.13 -14.21
N SER A 52 12.23 8.86 -14.84
CA SER A 52 12.41 10.26 -15.22
C SER A 52 11.83 11.24 -14.19
N SER A 53 12.44 12.43 -14.05
CA SER A 53 11.87 13.57 -13.34
C SER A 53 10.78 14.30 -14.15
N ASP A 54 10.51 13.85 -15.38
CA ASP A 54 9.46 14.37 -16.24
C ASP A 54 8.05 14.21 -15.65
N ARG A 55 7.12 15.05 -16.09
CA ARG A 55 5.71 15.03 -15.61
C ARG A 55 4.73 15.16 -16.77
N VAL A 56 3.61 14.44 -16.69
CA VAL A 56 2.45 14.69 -17.57
C VAL A 56 1.47 15.58 -16.83
N LEU A 57 1.09 16.68 -17.47
CA LEU A 57 0.02 17.58 -17.06
C LEU A 57 -1.20 17.26 -17.93
N LEU A 58 -2.06 16.36 -17.46
CA LEU A 58 -3.23 15.92 -18.21
C LEU A 58 -4.46 16.74 -17.83
N CYS A 59 -5.02 17.48 -18.78
CA CYS A 59 -6.25 18.23 -18.59
C CYS A 59 -7.47 17.42 -19.01
N LYS A 60 -8.50 17.38 -18.16
CA LYS A 60 -9.81 16.79 -18.42
C LYS A 60 -10.92 17.83 -18.29
N GLY A 61 -11.99 17.73 -19.07
CA GLY A 61 -13.12 18.66 -19.03
C GLY A 61 -13.03 19.77 -20.07
N ALA A 62 -13.77 20.85 -19.84
CA ALA A 62 -13.91 21.94 -20.80
C ALA A 62 -13.55 23.31 -20.20
N GLY A 63 -12.71 24.06 -20.93
CA GLY A 63 -12.40 25.47 -20.65
C GLY A 63 -10.90 25.79 -20.57
N ALA A 64 -10.61 26.99 -20.07
CA ALA A 64 -9.25 27.55 -20.09
C ALA A 64 -8.27 26.76 -19.23
N VAL A 65 -7.06 26.54 -19.76
CA VAL A 65 -6.03 25.72 -19.10
C VAL A 65 -5.10 26.54 -18.20
N LYS A 66 -4.81 27.80 -18.57
CA LYS A 66 -3.83 28.62 -17.84
C LYS A 66 -4.07 28.74 -16.33
N PRO A 67 -5.31 28.94 -15.81
CA PRO A 67 -5.51 29.06 -14.37
C PRO A 67 -5.13 27.81 -13.57
N VAL A 68 -5.47 26.62 -14.07
CA VAL A 68 -5.09 25.36 -13.42
C VAL A 68 -3.60 25.05 -13.62
N LEU A 69 -3.00 25.54 -14.71
CA LEU A 69 -1.56 25.42 -14.96
C LEU A 69 -0.75 26.32 -14.02
N GLU A 70 -1.23 27.52 -13.67
CA GLU A 70 -0.64 28.40 -12.67
C GLU A 70 -0.66 27.75 -11.28
N GLU A 71 -1.76 27.09 -10.90
CA GLU A 71 -1.83 26.32 -9.65
C GLU A 71 -0.85 25.13 -9.68
N ALA A 72 -0.78 24.41 -10.82
CA ALA A 72 0.17 23.32 -11.00
C ALA A 72 1.63 23.78 -10.88
N ALA A 73 1.97 24.94 -11.45
CA ALA A 73 3.30 25.54 -11.35
C ALA A 73 3.69 25.81 -9.89
N GLY A 74 2.74 26.29 -9.08
CA GLY A 74 2.93 26.47 -7.64
C GLY A 74 3.19 25.15 -6.90
N VAL A 75 2.43 24.09 -7.22
CA VAL A 75 2.63 22.75 -6.64
C VAL A 75 3.97 22.14 -7.03
N LEU A 76 4.38 22.32 -8.29
CA LEU A 76 5.65 21.82 -8.83
C LEU A 76 6.86 22.62 -8.34
N GLY A 77 6.65 23.83 -7.82
CA GLY A 77 7.73 24.76 -7.48
C GLY A 77 8.47 25.30 -8.71
N ASP A 78 7.87 25.24 -9.90
CA ASP A 78 8.47 25.63 -11.18
C ASP A 78 7.55 26.59 -11.95
N MET A 79 7.75 27.89 -11.72
CA MET A 79 6.98 28.93 -12.40
C MET A 79 7.28 29.07 -13.89
N ALA A 80 8.37 28.47 -14.40
CA ALA A 80 8.62 28.50 -15.84
C ALA A 80 7.64 27.58 -16.60
N VAL A 81 6.83 26.76 -15.91
CA VAL A 81 5.71 26.01 -16.51
C VAL A 81 4.65 26.94 -17.14
N VAL A 82 4.52 28.18 -16.66
CA VAL A 82 3.60 29.18 -17.25
C VAL A 82 4.28 30.14 -18.23
N ASP A 83 5.52 29.87 -18.63
CA ASP A 83 6.21 30.63 -19.67
C ASP A 83 5.86 30.08 -21.07
N ASP A 84 5.12 30.87 -21.85
CA ASP A 84 4.79 30.62 -23.26
C ASP A 84 6.00 30.22 -24.12
N ALA A 85 7.19 30.76 -23.84
CA ALA A 85 8.40 30.48 -24.61
C ALA A 85 8.97 29.07 -24.34
N ARG A 86 8.63 28.47 -23.20
CA ARG A 86 9.15 27.17 -22.75
C ARG A 86 8.52 26.00 -23.50
N TRP A 87 7.28 26.15 -23.94
CA TRP A 87 6.54 25.09 -24.60
C TRP A 87 6.85 25.01 -26.09
N GLU A 88 6.62 23.84 -26.67
CA GLU A 88 6.55 23.58 -28.10
C GLU A 88 5.39 22.64 -28.42
N ARG A 89 4.73 22.86 -29.55
CA ARG A 89 3.63 22.03 -30.04
C ARG A 89 4.19 20.77 -30.70
N VAL A 90 3.72 19.60 -30.27
CA VAL A 90 4.07 18.30 -30.83
C VAL A 90 2.83 17.68 -31.48
N VAL A 91 2.98 17.20 -32.71
CA VAL A 91 1.96 16.42 -33.43
C VAL A 91 2.35 14.95 -33.34
N SER A 92 1.42 14.12 -32.90
CA SER A 92 1.60 12.68 -32.74
C SER A 92 0.36 11.93 -33.23
N ASN A 93 0.37 10.61 -33.08
CA ASN A 93 -0.78 9.75 -33.33
C ASN A 93 -1.23 9.12 -32.01
N ASP A 94 -2.54 9.13 -31.78
CA ASP A 94 -3.17 8.42 -30.67
C ASP A 94 -4.34 7.59 -31.23
N ASN A 95 -4.24 6.26 -31.15
CA ASN A 95 -5.22 5.31 -31.68
C ASN A 95 -5.65 5.61 -33.14
N GLY A 96 -4.70 5.96 -34.00
CA GLY A 96 -4.96 6.22 -35.42
C GLY A 96 -5.46 7.63 -35.73
N SER A 97 -5.68 8.48 -34.71
CA SER A 97 -6.07 9.89 -34.87
C SER A 97 -4.88 10.83 -34.64
N GLU A 98 -4.85 11.96 -35.33
CA GLU A 98 -3.87 13.01 -35.03
C GLU A 98 -4.12 13.55 -33.61
N ALA A 99 -3.08 13.53 -32.78
CA ALA A 99 -3.10 14.05 -31.42
C ALA A 99 -2.10 15.21 -31.30
N ILE A 100 -2.51 16.28 -30.63
CA ILE A 100 -1.68 17.45 -30.38
C ILE A 100 -1.47 17.56 -28.88
N TYR A 101 -0.21 17.60 -28.46
CA TYR A 101 0.18 17.90 -27.09
C TYR A 101 1.32 18.91 -27.09
N TYR A 102 1.68 19.41 -25.91
CA TYR A 102 2.80 20.35 -25.77
C TYR A 102 3.88 19.77 -24.87
N LYS A 103 5.14 19.99 -25.22
CA LYS A 103 6.30 19.57 -24.42
C LYS A 103 7.13 20.81 -24.06
N THR A 104 7.79 20.82 -22.91
CA THR A 104 8.81 21.83 -22.62
C THR A 104 10.12 21.55 -23.36
N LYS A 105 10.80 22.61 -23.79
CA LYS A 105 12.11 22.55 -24.47
C LYS A 105 13.23 22.16 -23.47
N ASP A 106 14.17 21.31 -23.92
CA ASP A 106 15.13 20.65 -23.02
C ASP A 106 16.23 21.56 -22.42
N VAL A 107 16.65 22.71 -23.02
CA VAL A 107 17.56 23.71 -22.39
C VAL A 107 17.45 25.12 -23.05
N ILE A 108 17.64 26.18 -22.25
CA ILE A 108 17.65 27.65 -22.52
C ILE A 108 18.53 28.14 -23.71
N ALA A 109 19.37 27.32 -24.34
CA ALA A 109 20.45 27.78 -25.21
C ALA A 109 20.05 28.24 -26.63
N THR A 110 18.79 28.10 -27.04
CA THR A 110 18.27 28.65 -28.30
C THR A 110 16.78 28.96 -28.17
N ILE A 111 16.41 29.78 -27.18
CA ILE A 111 15.08 30.39 -27.19
C ILE A 111 15.07 31.48 -28.25
N ASP A 112 14.62 31.11 -29.45
CA ASP A 112 14.06 32.08 -30.38
C ASP A 112 12.97 32.85 -29.61
N LYS A 113 13.10 34.17 -29.45
CA LYS A 113 12.25 34.99 -28.55
C LYS A 113 10.77 35.05 -28.95
N LYS A 114 10.35 34.31 -29.98
CA LYS A 114 8.94 34.18 -30.35
C LYS A 114 8.32 33.02 -29.57
N PRO A 115 7.29 33.28 -28.74
CA PRO A 115 6.55 32.22 -28.09
C PRO A 115 5.95 31.29 -29.15
N SER A 116 6.06 29.98 -28.92
CA SER A 116 5.53 28.96 -29.84
C SER A 116 4.03 28.68 -29.60
N ILE A 117 3.54 29.08 -28.43
CA ILE A 117 2.17 28.97 -27.94
C ILE A 117 1.80 30.26 -27.20
N ALA A 118 0.52 30.58 -27.12
CA ALA A 118 0.00 31.57 -26.17
C ALA A 118 -0.87 30.83 -25.15
N LEU A 119 -0.39 30.60 -23.93
CA LEU A 119 -1.10 29.77 -22.93
C LEU A 119 -2.49 30.33 -22.59
N ASP A 120 -2.67 31.66 -22.69
CA ASP A 120 -3.96 32.35 -22.51
C ASP A 120 -5.05 31.89 -23.51
N THR A 121 -4.66 31.39 -24.68
CA THR A 121 -5.61 30.92 -25.70
C THR A 121 -5.84 29.41 -25.66
N VAL A 122 -5.09 28.68 -24.82
CA VAL A 122 -5.18 27.23 -24.72
C VAL A 122 -6.44 26.81 -23.98
N GLN A 123 -7.24 25.98 -24.64
CA GLN A 123 -8.47 25.41 -24.10
C GLN A 123 -8.33 23.88 -24.04
N CYS A 124 -8.90 23.28 -23.00
CA CYS A 124 -9.19 21.86 -22.97
C CYS A 124 -10.64 21.66 -23.42
N ASP A 125 -10.87 20.67 -24.27
CA ASP A 125 -12.20 20.18 -24.63
C ASP A 125 -12.12 18.66 -24.71
N SER A 126 -12.05 18.04 -23.54
CA SER A 126 -11.99 16.59 -23.40
C SER A 126 -13.06 16.10 -22.45
N LYS A 127 -13.44 14.83 -22.58
CA LYS A 127 -14.54 14.26 -21.80
C LYS A 127 -14.17 14.22 -20.32
N LEU A 128 -15.05 14.73 -19.46
CA LEU A 128 -14.98 14.41 -18.04
C LEU A 128 -15.14 12.90 -17.84
N ALA A 129 -14.39 12.35 -16.91
CA ALA A 129 -14.50 10.96 -16.50
C ALA A 129 -14.55 10.90 -14.97
N PRO A 130 -15.21 9.88 -14.39
CA PRO A 130 -15.16 9.63 -12.95
C PRO A 130 -13.71 9.50 -12.48
N HIS A 131 -13.45 9.90 -11.23
CA HIS A 131 -12.11 9.85 -10.65
C HIS A 131 -11.50 8.44 -10.71
N ALA A 132 -12.28 7.41 -10.40
CA ALA A 132 -11.88 6.01 -10.48
C ALA A 132 -11.42 5.60 -11.90
N THR A 133 -12.13 6.04 -12.94
CA THR A 133 -11.76 5.79 -14.34
C THR A 133 -10.41 6.42 -14.68
N MET A 134 -10.16 7.65 -14.22
CA MET A 134 -8.87 8.33 -14.43
C MET A 134 -7.74 7.60 -13.70
N LEU A 135 -7.99 7.22 -12.45
CA LEU A 135 -7.06 6.45 -11.63
C LEU A 135 -6.68 5.10 -12.27
N ASN A 136 -7.63 4.40 -12.88
CA ASN A 136 -7.36 3.14 -13.58
C ASN A 136 -6.56 3.36 -14.87
N LEU A 137 -6.93 4.38 -15.67
CA LEU A 137 -6.17 4.76 -16.86
C LEU A 137 -4.70 5.07 -16.54
N PHE A 138 -4.44 5.79 -15.45
CA PHE A 138 -3.07 6.09 -15.03
C PHE A 138 -2.32 4.82 -14.67
N CYS A 139 -2.91 3.95 -13.85
CA CYS A 139 -2.30 2.69 -13.46
C CYS A 139 -1.97 1.77 -14.65
N GLU A 140 -2.88 1.67 -15.63
CA GLU A 140 -2.68 0.91 -16.87
C GLU A 140 -1.58 1.52 -17.76
N ALA A 141 -1.45 2.85 -17.77
CA ALA A 141 -0.37 3.55 -18.47
C ALA A 141 0.97 3.54 -17.69
N GLY A 142 1.03 2.86 -16.53
CA GLY A 142 2.21 2.86 -15.66
C GLY A 142 2.52 4.24 -15.07
N LEU A 143 1.50 5.07 -14.86
CA LEU A 143 1.56 6.41 -14.27
C LEU A 143 0.85 6.44 -12.91
N ARG A 144 1.19 7.44 -12.10
CA ARG A 144 0.54 7.75 -10.81
C ARG A 144 0.16 9.23 -10.79
N SER A 145 -1.01 9.54 -10.23
CA SER A 145 -1.40 10.92 -9.94
C SER A 145 -0.77 11.40 -8.63
N ILE A 146 -0.03 12.50 -8.70
CA ILE A 146 0.47 13.24 -7.53
C ILE A 146 -0.69 14.04 -6.92
N ILE A 147 -1.43 14.76 -7.77
CA ILE A 147 -2.59 15.57 -7.40
C ILE A 147 -3.45 15.85 -8.65
N GLY A 148 -4.75 16.02 -8.46
CA GLY A 148 -5.67 16.56 -9.47
C GLY A 148 -6.17 17.93 -9.05
N LEU A 149 -6.03 18.94 -9.90
CA LEU A 149 -6.33 20.35 -9.61
C LEU A 149 -7.57 20.78 -10.40
N PRO A 150 -8.77 20.73 -9.80
CA PRO A 150 -9.98 21.22 -10.45
C PRO A 150 -9.96 22.75 -10.54
N SER A 151 -10.44 23.29 -11.66
CA SER A 151 -10.59 24.73 -11.82
C SER A 151 -11.56 25.31 -10.79
N ARG A 152 -11.19 26.45 -10.21
CA ARG A 152 -12.03 27.20 -9.26
C ARG A 152 -13.04 28.11 -9.94
N SER A 153 -12.99 28.24 -11.26
CA SER A 153 -13.88 29.09 -12.03
C SER A 153 -15.17 28.35 -12.37
N ALA A 154 -16.32 28.95 -12.04
CA ALA A 154 -17.65 28.38 -12.29
C ALA A 154 -17.97 28.15 -13.78
N ASN A 155 -17.20 28.77 -14.70
CA ASN A 155 -17.44 28.69 -16.14
C ASN A 155 -16.66 27.58 -16.83
N THR A 156 -15.90 26.77 -16.09
CA THR A 156 -15.07 25.69 -16.64
C THR A 156 -15.15 24.47 -15.75
N THR A 157 -15.02 23.30 -16.37
CA THR A 157 -14.96 22.01 -15.70
C THR A 157 -13.55 21.41 -15.76
N THR A 158 -12.55 22.20 -16.19
CA THR A 158 -11.20 21.71 -16.40
C THR A 158 -10.57 21.25 -15.09
N THR A 159 -10.03 20.03 -15.08
CA THR A 159 -9.18 19.48 -14.02
C THR A 159 -7.84 19.12 -14.61
N LEU A 160 -6.75 19.59 -14.01
CA LEU A 160 -5.38 19.24 -14.41
C LEU A 160 -4.81 18.21 -13.44
N TYR A 161 -4.45 17.04 -13.95
CA TYR A 161 -3.74 16.01 -13.19
C TYR A 161 -2.24 16.16 -13.39
N ILE A 162 -1.48 16.22 -12.29
CA ILE A 162 -0.03 16.12 -12.31
C ILE A 162 0.31 14.63 -12.15
N LEU A 163 0.88 14.04 -13.19
CA LEU A 163 1.22 12.62 -13.24
C LEU A 163 2.73 12.42 -13.28
N GLU A 164 3.19 11.36 -12.62
CA GLU A 164 4.55 10.86 -12.68
C GLU A 164 4.58 9.42 -13.16
N ARG A 165 5.75 8.94 -13.59
CA ARG A 165 5.99 7.51 -13.81
C ARG A 165 6.69 6.91 -12.59
N PRO A 166 5.95 6.23 -11.68
CA PRO A 166 6.57 5.59 -10.54
C PRO A 166 7.39 4.35 -10.98
N PRO A 167 8.28 3.82 -10.11
CA PRO A 167 8.98 2.56 -10.33
C PRO A 167 8.03 1.38 -10.54
N LEU A 168 6.83 1.43 -9.93
CA LEU A 168 5.80 0.42 -10.07
C LEU A 168 4.41 1.01 -9.84
N THR A 169 3.41 0.41 -10.49
CA THR A 169 1.98 0.58 -10.22
C THR A 169 1.39 -0.80 -9.96
N PHE A 170 0.13 -0.91 -9.53
CA PHE A 170 -0.67 -2.12 -9.72
C PHE A 170 -1.65 -1.91 -10.88
N PRO A 171 -1.92 -2.91 -11.71
CA PRO A 171 -2.93 -2.80 -12.74
C PRO A 171 -4.33 -3.01 -12.12
N PRO A 172 -5.39 -2.48 -12.73
CA PRO A 172 -6.76 -2.88 -12.42
C PRO A 172 -6.96 -4.41 -12.58
N PHE A 173 -7.87 -4.99 -11.81
CA PHE A 173 -8.21 -6.42 -11.91
C PHE A 173 -8.81 -6.81 -13.26
N SER A 174 -9.55 -5.89 -13.87
CA SER A 174 -10.07 -5.99 -15.23
C SER A 174 -8.97 -6.17 -16.27
N SER A 175 -7.72 -5.79 -15.96
CA SER A 175 -6.55 -6.03 -16.80
C SER A 175 -5.86 -7.40 -16.53
N THR A 176 -6.42 -8.26 -15.66
CA THR A 176 -5.89 -9.60 -15.40
C THR A 176 -5.83 -10.41 -16.70
N PRO A 177 -4.64 -10.89 -17.12
CA PRO A 177 -4.53 -11.60 -18.38
C PRO A 177 -5.13 -13.01 -18.27
N ARG A 178 -5.78 -13.46 -19.34
CA ARG A 178 -6.09 -14.88 -19.50
C ARG A 178 -4.81 -15.66 -19.75
N SER A 179 -4.74 -16.85 -19.19
CA SER A 179 -3.64 -17.80 -19.42
C SER A 179 -4.19 -19.22 -19.43
N ALA A 180 -3.37 -20.20 -19.84
CA ALA A 180 -3.74 -21.61 -19.74
C ALA A 180 -4.19 -22.01 -18.30
N PRO A 181 -3.48 -21.61 -17.22
CA PRO A 181 -3.93 -21.91 -15.86
C PRO A 181 -5.03 -20.98 -15.32
N ASN A 182 -5.33 -19.86 -15.97
CA ASN A 182 -6.41 -18.92 -15.61
C ASN A 182 -7.23 -18.50 -16.85
N PRO A 183 -8.08 -19.39 -17.39
CA PRO A 183 -8.78 -19.16 -18.65
C PRO A 183 -9.87 -18.07 -18.56
N ILE A 184 -10.37 -17.78 -17.37
CA ILE A 184 -11.44 -16.78 -17.15
C ILE A 184 -10.92 -15.45 -16.61
N ALA A 185 -9.60 -15.27 -16.47
CA ALA A 185 -8.98 -14.07 -15.90
C ALA A 185 -9.51 -13.73 -14.48
N ASN A 186 -9.73 -14.75 -13.65
CA ASN A 186 -10.12 -14.55 -12.25
C ASN A 186 -8.92 -13.96 -11.47
N PRO A 187 -9.03 -12.77 -10.84
CA PRO A 187 -7.93 -12.19 -10.08
C PRO A 187 -7.64 -12.91 -8.75
N TYR A 188 -8.46 -13.88 -8.35
CA TYR A 188 -8.33 -14.61 -7.08
C TYR A 188 -8.00 -16.11 -7.25
N THR A 189 -7.64 -16.55 -8.46
CA THR A 189 -7.12 -17.92 -8.71
C THR A 189 -5.59 -18.00 -8.55
N LEU A 190 -4.87 -18.79 -9.33
CA LEU A 190 -3.39 -18.79 -9.39
C LEU A 190 -2.85 -17.40 -9.84
N PRO A 191 -1.96 -16.75 -9.06
CA PRO A 191 -1.25 -15.54 -9.49
C PRO A 191 -0.33 -15.86 -10.67
N SER A 192 -0.21 -14.93 -11.62
CA SER A 192 0.74 -15.01 -12.72
C SER A 192 2.18 -14.75 -12.28
N LEU A 193 3.17 -15.20 -13.07
CA LEU A 193 4.57 -14.85 -12.84
C LEU A 193 4.81 -13.31 -12.87
N ALA A 194 3.99 -12.57 -13.62
CA ALA A 194 4.05 -11.11 -13.65
C ALA A 194 3.61 -10.49 -12.31
N GLU A 195 2.61 -11.07 -11.63
CA GLU A 195 2.21 -10.65 -10.28
C GLU A 195 3.31 -10.95 -9.26
N PHE A 196 3.91 -12.15 -9.29
CA PHE A 196 5.08 -12.47 -8.46
C PHE A 196 6.23 -11.50 -8.68
N THR A 197 6.57 -11.23 -9.94
CA THR A 197 7.66 -10.30 -10.29
C THR A 197 7.37 -8.88 -9.79
N ARG A 198 6.10 -8.46 -9.79
CA ARG A 198 5.68 -7.16 -9.24
C ARG A 198 5.80 -7.11 -7.72
N ALA A 199 5.37 -8.17 -7.01
CA ALA A 199 5.54 -8.28 -5.57
C ALA A 199 7.04 -8.25 -5.18
N TRP A 200 7.89 -8.96 -5.94
CA TRP A 200 9.34 -8.91 -5.76
C TRP A 200 9.93 -7.53 -6.00
N ALA A 201 9.47 -6.81 -7.03
CA ALA A 201 9.94 -5.45 -7.30
C ALA A 201 9.58 -4.48 -6.15
N ILE A 202 8.39 -4.63 -5.56
CA ILE A 202 7.97 -3.84 -4.38
C ILE A 202 8.83 -4.21 -3.18
N TRP A 203 8.99 -5.51 -2.92
CA TRP A 203 9.81 -6.01 -1.82
C TRP A 203 11.25 -5.50 -1.91
N ASP A 204 11.84 -5.55 -3.11
CA ASP A 204 13.20 -5.11 -3.36
C ASP A 204 13.31 -3.57 -3.27
N LEU A 205 12.32 -2.82 -3.76
CA LEU A 205 12.27 -1.36 -3.59
C LEU A 205 12.26 -0.97 -2.10
N ILE A 206 11.50 -1.69 -1.28
CA ILE A 206 11.41 -1.42 0.15
C ILE A 206 12.72 -1.83 0.83
N THR A 207 13.13 -3.10 0.69
CA THR A 207 14.25 -3.67 1.45
C THR A 207 15.61 -3.15 1.03
N LEU A 208 15.79 -2.80 -0.25
CA LEU A 208 17.07 -2.35 -0.80
C LEU A 208 17.09 -0.85 -1.12
N GLY A 209 15.92 -0.21 -1.21
CA GLY A 209 15.80 1.22 -1.54
C GLY A 209 15.42 2.10 -0.36
N MET A 210 14.64 1.60 0.61
CA MET A 210 14.16 2.38 1.75
C MET A 210 14.96 2.15 3.04
N ILE A 211 15.68 1.02 3.12
CA ILE A 211 16.43 0.61 4.31
C ILE A 211 17.93 0.78 4.04
N PRO A 212 18.59 1.79 4.64
CA PRO A 212 20.04 1.88 4.63
C PRO A 212 20.70 0.61 5.19
N SER A 213 21.85 0.21 4.64
CA SER A 213 22.50 -1.06 4.99
C SER A 213 22.89 -1.12 6.47
N GLU A 214 23.26 0.01 7.07
CA GLU A 214 23.55 0.16 8.49
C GLU A 214 22.34 -0.06 9.41
N LEU A 215 21.11 0.01 8.87
CA LEU A 215 19.87 -0.21 9.61
C LEU A 215 19.28 -1.61 9.42
N LEU A 216 19.90 -2.48 8.61
CA LEU A 216 19.44 -3.87 8.42
C LEU A 216 19.39 -4.68 9.72
N HIS A 217 20.24 -4.31 10.68
CA HIS A 217 20.33 -4.92 12.00
C HIS A 217 19.59 -4.13 13.10
N SER A 218 18.92 -3.04 12.75
CA SER A 218 18.11 -2.28 13.71
C SER A 218 16.81 -3.02 14.04
N LYS A 219 16.21 -2.74 15.20
CA LYS A 219 14.85 -3.15 15.54
C LYS A 219 13.96 -1.90 15.65
N PRO A 220 13.30 -1.45 14.56
CA PRO A 220 12.39 -0.31 14.61
C PRO A 220 11.19 -0.52 15.56
N ILE A 221 10.79 -1.77 15.75
CA ILE A 221 9.76 -2.23 16.68
C ILE A 221 10.36 -3.41 17.47
N ASP A 222 10.32 -3.36 18.80
CA ASP A 222 10.94 -4.40 19.64
C ASP A 222 10.24 -5.77 19.53
N LEU A 223 8.94 -5.75 19.21
CA LEU A 223 8.07 -6.92 18.97
C LEU A 223 8.26 -7.55 17.58
N ARG A 224 9.25 -7.11 16.80
CA ARG A 224 9.53 -7.60 15.44
C ARG A 224 11.01 -7.93 15.27
N HIS A 225 11.31 -8.87 14.38
CA HIS A 225 12.70 -9.14 14.00
C HIS A 225 13.33 -7.96 13.26
N LYS A 226 14.67 -7.99 13.13
CA LYS A 226 15.44 -7.00 12.36
C LYS A 226 15.08 -7.09 10.87
N PRO A 227 15.16 -6.01 10.08
CA PRO A 227 14.87 -6.04 8.63
C PRO A 227 15.54 -7.18 7.86
N LEU A 228 16.81 -7.49 8.19
CA LEU A 228 17.55 -8.59 7.56
C LEU A 228 16.83 -9.95 7.64
N PHE A 229 16.13 -10.22 8.75
CA PHE A 229 15.34 -11.45 8.91
C PHE A 229 14.32 -11.59 7.79
N TYR A 230 13.55 -10.53 7.50
CA TYR A 230 12.47 -10.62 6.54
C TYR A 230 12.98 -10.82 5.10
N ILE A 231 14.16 -10.30 4.78
CA ILE A 231 14.80 -10.50 3.47
C ILE A 231 15.10 -11.99 3.24
N GLY A 232 15.51 -12.71 4.28
CA GLY A 232 15.70 -14.17 4.23
C GLY A 232 14.41 -14.98 4.42
N HIS A 233 13.42 -14.41 5.12
CA HIS A 233 12.15 -15.06 5.45
C HIS A 233 11.29 -15.37 4.23
N LEU A 234 11.00 -14.38 3.38
CA LEU A 234 10.13 -14.59 2.22
C LEU A 234 10.62 -15.69 1.26
N PRO A 235 11.90 -15.70 0.81
CA PRO A 235 12.38 -16.80 0.00
C PRO A 235 12.40 -18.13 0.77
N THR A 236 12.61 -18.12 2.08
CA THR A 236 12.56 -19.35 2.89
C THR A 236 11.16 -19.93 2.98
N PHE A 237 10.15 -19.10 3.21
CA PHE A 237 8.75 -19.51 3.22
C PHE A 237 8.36 -20.15 1.89
N ALA A 238 8.68 -19.49 0.77
CA ALA A 238 8.44 -20.03 -0.57
C ALA A 238 9.18 -21.35 -0.80
N ASN A 239 10.47 -21.42 -0.43
CA ASN A 239 11.31 -22.60 -0.64
C ASN A 239 10.78 -23.82 0.12
N ILE A 240 10.38 -23.66 1.39
CA ILE A 240 9.85 -24.75 2.22
C ILE A 240 8.53 -25.28 1.65
N LEU A 241 7.56 -24.39 1.40
CA LEU A 241 6.23 -24.82 0.99
C LEU A 241 6.21 -25.37 -0.45
N LEU A 242 6.88 -24.67 -1.37
CA LEU A 242 6.86 -25.06 -2.79
C LEU A 242 7.69 -26.30 -3.05
N SER A 243 8.87 -26.46 -2.44
CA SER A 243 9.67 -27.68 -2.60
C SER A 243 8.93 -28.90 -2.05
N ARG A 244 8.23 -28.75 -0.91
CA ARG A 244 7.41 -29.80 -0.32
C ARG A 244 6.26 -30.22 -1.24
N VAL A 245 5.51 -29.26 -1.80
CA VAL A 245 4.34 -29.60 -2.65
C VAL A 245 4.76 -30.22 -3.99
N ILE A 246 5.92 -29.85 -4.55
CA ILE A 246 6.43 -30.44 -5.80
C ILE A 246 7.24 -31.73 -5.58
N GLY A 247 7.51 -32.11 -4.33
CA GLY A 247 8.25 -33.32 -3.98
C GLY A 247 9.76 -33.23 -4.26
N GLU A 248 10.34 -32.03 -4.19
CA GLU A 248 11.74 -31.78 -4.47
C GLU A 248 12.50 -31.28 -3.23
N ARG A 249 13.83 -31.30 -3.32
CA ARG A 249 14.70 -30.83 -2.25
C ARG A 249 14.79 -29.30 -2.28
N GLU A 250 14.76 -28.69 -1.10
CA GLU A 250 14.87 -27.25 -0.93
C GLU A 250 16.23 -26.71 -1.42
N VAL A 251 16.20 -25.48 -1.93
CA VAL A 251 17.40 -24.70 -2.25
C VAL A 251 18.18 -24.41 -0.96
N GLY A 252 19.51 -24.53 -1.00
CA GLY A 252 20.38 -24.30 0.15
C GLY A 252 20.77 -22.83 0.35
N PRO A 253 21.41 -22.48 1.49
CA PRO A 253 21.95 -23.39 2.49
C PRO A 253 20.89 -23.90 3.49
N ARG A 254 21.00 -25.16 3.94
CA ARG A 254 19.98 -25.81 4.78
C ARG A 254 19.66 -25.09 6.09
N HIS A 255 20.63 -24.38 6.69
CA HIS A 255 20.39 -23.68 7.95
C HIS A 255 19.48 -22.44 7.80
N TYR A 256 19.34 -21.88 6.59
CA TYR A 256 18.36 -20.80 6.35
C TYR A 256 16.93 -21.28 6.56
N LEU A 257 16.65 -22.56 6.25
CA LEU A 257 15.33 -23.18 6.42
C LEU A 257 14.88 -23.22 7.87
N THR A 258 15.79 -23.09 8.84
CA THR A 258 15.46 -23.01 10.27
C THR A 258 15.57 -21.58 10.80
N THR A 259 16.59 -20.83 10.36
CA THR A 259 16.83 -19.44 10.81
C THR A 259 15.74 -18.47 10.38
N PHE A 260 15.21 -18.63 9.16
CA PHE A 260 14.24 -17.72 8.58
C PHE A 260 12.84 -18.35 8.40
N GLU A 261 12.57 -19.48 9.06
CA GLU A 261 11.33 -20.25 8.87
C GLU A 261 10.08 -19.49 9.31
N ARG A 262 10.12 -18.96 10.54
CA ARG A 262 8.94 -18.47 11.23
C ARG A 262 9.25 -17.20 12.00
N GLY A 263 8.46 -16.14 11.71
CA GLY A 263 8.56 -14.86 12.41
C GLY A 263 8.16 -14.94 13.89
N ILE A 264 8.25 -13.80 14.58
CA ILE A 264 7.89 -13.67 15.99
C ILE A 264 6.54 -13.00 16.18
N ASP A 265 5.83 -13.46 17.21
CA ASP A 265 4.66 -12.78 17.78
C ASP A 265 4.75 -12.82 19.32
N PRO A 266 5.51 -11.87 19.92
CA PRO A 266 5.58 -11.75 21.37
C PRO A 266 4.25 -11.25 21.94
N SER A 267 3.82 -11.81 23.07
CA SER A 267 2.61 -11.36 23.75
C SER A 267 2.82 -9.95 24.27
N VAL A 268 1.96 -9.01 23.86
CA VAL A 268 2.03 -7.62 24.33
C VAL A 268 1.62 -7.54 25.81
N ASP A 269 0.67 -8.38 26.25
CA ASP A 269 0.24 -8.47 27.67
C ASP A 269 1.27 -9.10 28.61
N ASP A 270 2.14 -9.95 28.09
CA ASP A 270 3.09 -10.76 28.86
C ASP A 270 4.38 -10.88 28.06
N PRO A 271 5.30 -9.89 28.16
CA PRO A 271 6.52 -9.86 27.36
C PRO A 271 7.46 -11.06 27.55
N GLU A 272 7.24 -11.89 28.59
CA GLU A 272 7.99 -13.14 28.80
C GLU A 272 7.47 -14.30 27.93
N ARG A 273 6.31 -14.15 27.29
CA ARG A 273 5.71 -15.17 26.41
C ARG A 273 5.78 -14.74 24.96
N CYS A 274 6.16 -15.69 24.11
CA CYS A 274 6.16 -15.52 22.66
C CYS A 274 5.62 -16.81 22.03
N HIS A 275 4.85 -16.69 20.95
CA HIS A 275 4.48 -17.84 20.13
C HIS A 275 5.74 -18.52 19.56
N SER A 276 5.64 -19.80 19.18
CA SER A 276 6.77 -20.54 18.60
C SER A 276 7.35 -19.78 17.41
N HIS A 277 8.68 -19.63 17.36
CA HIS A 277 9.38 -18.89 16.31
C HIS A 277 10.75 -19.52 16.01
N SER A 278 11.38 -19.09 14.92
CA SER A 278 12.73 -19.52 14.58
C SER A 278 13.76 -19.12 15.65
N GLU A 279 14.72 -20.01 15.94
CA GLU A 279 15.94 -19.60 16.62
C GLU A 279 16.77 -18.73 15.68
N VAL A 280 17.00 -17.48 16.06
CA VAL A 280 17.75 -16.49 15.28
C VAL A 280 19.04 -16.10 15.99
N PRO A 281 20.10 -15.70 15.25
CA PRO A 281 21.34 -15.25 15.87
C PRO A 281 21.12 -14.02 16.78
N GLU A 282 21.68 -14.05 17.98
CA GLU A 282 21.58 -12.93 18.93
C GLU A 282 22.53 -11.79 18.58
N ARG A 283 23.74 -12.11 18.13
CA ARG A 283 24.78 -11.13 17.79
C ARG A 283 24.73 -10.81 16.31
N ASP A 284 24.94 -9.55 15.97
CA ASP A 284 24.81 -9.07 14.58
C ASP A 284 25.82 -9.71 13.63
N GLU A 285 27.03 -10.00 14.11
CA GLU A 285 28.09 -10.66 13.36
C GLU A 285 27.80 -12.14 13.03
N ASP A 286 26.83 -12.76 13.71
CA ASP A 286 26.45 -14.16 13.50
C ASP A 286 25.33 -14.30 12.46
N TRP A 287 24.74 -13.19 12.01
CA TRP A 287 23.76 -13.21 10.92
C TRP A 287 24.44 -13.45 9.57
N PRO A 288 23.76 -14.14 8.64
CA PRO A 288 24.27 -14.26 7.28
C PRO A 288 24.42 -12.89 6.62
N VAL A 289 25.51 -12.69 5.89
CA VAL A 289 25.74 -11.42 5.19
C VAL A 289 24.68 -11.21 4.11
N ILE A 290 24.26 -9.95 3.94
CA ILE A 290 23.16 -9.61 3.02
C ILE A 290 23.37 -10.13 1.59
N GLY A 291 24.61 -10.13 1.08
CA GLY A 291 24.93 -10.67 -0.24
C GLY A 291 24.55 -12.14 -0.40
N ASP A 292 24.78 -12.97 0.61
CA ASP A 292 24.45 -14.40 0.59
C ASP A 292 22.94 -14.63 0.72
N VAL A 293 22.25 -13.79 1.52
CA VAL A 293 20.79 -13.84 1.65
C VAL A 293 20.12 -13.45 0.32
N LEU A 294 20.64 -12.44 -0.39
CA LEU A 294 20.13 -12.03 -1.70
C LEU A 294 20.41 -13.08 -2.77
N ALA A 295 21.59 -13.71 -2.77
CA ALA A 295 21.89 -14.81 -3.67
C ALA A 295 20.91 -15.98 -3.45
N TYR A 296 20.64 -16.34 -2.20
CA TYR A 296 19.63 -17.35 -1.86
C TYR A 296 18.23 -16.97 -2.34
N ARG A 297 17.80 -15.72 -2.09
CA ARG A 297 16.51 -15.19 -2.56
C ARG A 297 16.37 -15.37 -4.08
N ASP A 298 17.39 -14.98 -4.83
CA ASP A 298 17.37 -15.04 -6.28
C ASP A 298 17.38 -16.50 -6.78
N GLU A 299 18.12 -17.39 -6.11
CA GLU A 299 18.06 -18.82 -6.41
C GLU A 299 16.67 -19.43 -6.18
N VAL A 300 15.96 -19.07 -5.10
CA VAL A 300 14.58 -19.54 -4.87
C VAL A 300 13.63 -19.01 -5.94
N ARG A 301 13.71 -17.71 -6.26
CA ARG A 301 12.89 -17.09 -7.32
C ARG A 301 13.08 -17.80 -8.66
N GLU A 302 14.32 -18.12 -9.06
CA GLU A 302 14.64 -18.79 -10.31
C GLU A 302 14.33 -20.30 -10.30
N LYS A 303 14.92 -21.03 -9.35
CA LYS A 303 14.94 -22.50 -9.36
C LYS A 303 13.67 -23.13 -8.81
N VAL A 304 12.85 -22.39 -8.06
CA VAL A 304 11.60 -22.88 -7.49
C VAL A 304 10.42 -22.21 -8.19
N ILE A 305 10.23 -20.90 -8.00
CA ILE A 305 9.00 -20.22 -8.42
C ILE A 305 8.90 -20.14 -9.96
N LYS A 306 9.91 -19.56 -10.63
CA LYS A 306 9.92 -19.45 -12.10
C LYS A 306 9.92 -20.80 -12.79
N ARG A 307 10.65 -21.78 -12.23
CA ARG A 307 10.65 -23.15 -12.73
C ARG A 307 9.26 -23.79 -12.67
N ILE A 308 8.53 -23.66 -11.56
CA ILE A 308 7.15 -24.15 -11.44
C ILE A 308 6.27 -23.54 -12.53
N PHE A 309 6.34 -22.23 -12.77
CA PHE A 309 5.60 -21.59 -13.86
C PHE A 309 5.97 -22.17 -15.23
N ALA A 310 7.27 -22.29 -15.52
CA ALA A 310 7.74 -22.82 -16.80
C ALA A 310 7.29 -24.27 -17.05
N GLU A 311 7.33 -25.13 -16.02
CA GLU A 311 6.89 -26.52 -16.11
C GLU A 311 5.36 -26.65 -16.27
N VAL A 312 4.59 -25.79 -15.61
CA VAL A 312 3.13 -25.74 -15.77
C VAL A 312 2.75 -25.23 -17.16
N GLU A 313 3.42 -24.20 -17.67
CA GLU A 313 3.18 -23.64 -19.01
C GLU A 313 3.59 -24.61 -20.13
N SER A 314 4.68 -25.36 -19.95
CA SER A 314 5.13 -26.36 -20.93
C SER A 314 4.32 -27.66 -20.89
N GLY A 315 3.52 -27.87 -19.83
CA GLY A 315 2.80 -29.12 -19.57
C GLY A 315 3.66 -30.24 -18.98
N GLU A 316 4.91 -29.96 -18.61
CA GLU A 316 5.78 -30.89 -17.88
C GLU A 316 5.24 -31.20 -16.48
N ARG A 317 4.61 -30.21 -15.83
CA ARG A 317 3.97 -30.35 -14.53
C ARG A 317 2.47 -30.11 -14.63
N ALA A 318 1.69 -31.06 -14.11
CA ALA A 318 0.26 -30.87 -13.94
C ALA A 318 -0.01 -29.82 -12.85
N LEU A 319 -0.90 -28.86 -13.16
CA LEU A 319 -1.39 -27.90 -12.19
C LEU A 319 -2.51 -28.56 -11.35
N THR A 320 -2.26 -28.70 -10.05
CA THR A 320 -3.26 -29.17 -9.08
C THR A 320 -3.76 -28.00 -8.22
N ARG A 321 -4.94 -28.14 -7.61
CA ARG A 321 -5.46 -27.20 -6.61
C ARG A 321 -4.47 -26.99 -5.47
N ARG A 322 -3.84 -28.06 -4.98
CA ARG A 322 -2.85 -27.96 -3.89
C ARG A 322 -1.62 -27.14 -4.29
N LEU A 323 -1.11 -27.32 -5.51
CA LEU A 323 0.00 -26.50 -6.02
C LEU A 323 -0.45 -25.04 -6.19
N ALA A 324 -1.63 -24.81 -6.77
CA ALA A 324 -2.17 -23.46 -6.97
C ALA A 324 -2.41 -22.72 -5.65
N ARG A 325 -3.03 -23.37 -4.65
CA ARG A 325 -3.19 -22.84 -3.29
C ARG A 325 -1.85 -22.49 -2.66
N THR A 326 -0.85 -23.36 -2.77
CA THR A 326 0.48 -23.09 -2.21
C THR A 326 1.10 -21.85 -2.86
N MET A 327 0.97 -21.69 -4.18
CA MET A 327 1.43 -20.49 -4.90
C MET A 327 0.66 -19.23 -4.48
N VAL A 328 -0.66 -19.31 -4.29
CA VAL A 328 -1.47 -18.20 -3.76
C VAL A 328 -0.99 -17.81 -2.36
N MET A 329 -0.83 -18.78 -1.46
CA MET A 329 -0.34 -18.55 -0.10
C MET A 329 1.02 -17.87 -0.09
N VAL A 330 1.98 -18.32 -0.91
CA VAL A 330 3.30 -17.68 -1.02
C VAL A 330 3.17 -16.23 -1.49
N HIS A 331 2.34 -15.96 -2.50
CA HIS A 331 2.16 -14.61 -3.03
C HIS A 331 1.47 -13.66 -2.03
N GLU A 332 0.40 -14.12 -1.38
CA GLU A 332 -0.34 -13.32 -0.40
C GLU A 332 0.46 -13.14 0.90
N HIS A 333 1.27 -14.12 1.29
CA HIS A 333 2.24 -14.00 2.39
C HIS A 333 3.25 -12.88 2.13
N ASP A 334 3.83 -12.80 0.93
CA ASP A 334 4.68 -11.68 0.53
C ASP A 334 3.93 -10.34 0.69
N GLY A 335 2.65 -10.30 0.29
CA GLY A 335 1.76 -9.15 0.47
C GLY A 335 1.63 -8.68 1.92
N PHE A 336 1.35 -9.58 2.86
CA PHE A 336 1.25 -9.26 4.29
C PHE A 336 2.59 -8.79 4.88
N HIS A 337 3.70 -9.36 4.41
CA HIS A 337 5.03 -8.95 4.88
C HIS A 337 5.50 -7.62 4.31
N ILE A 338 5.12 -7.27 3.07
CA ILE A 338 5.30 -5.92 2.53
C ILE A 338 4.62 -4.91 3.45
N GLU A 339 3.37 -5.15 3.83
CA GLU A 339 2.62 -4.29 4.73
C GLU A 339 3.28 -4.19 6.11
N THR A 340 3.71 -5.34 6.64
CA THR A 340 4.42 -5.43 7.93
C THR A 340 5.70 -4.61 7.97
N LEU A 341 6.53 -4.77 6.94
CA LEU A 341 7.79 -4.05 6.88
C LEU A 341 7.55 -2.55 6.79
N LEU A 342 6.55 -2.09 6.03
CA LEU A 342 6.26 -0.67 5.90
C LEU A 342 5.80 -0.01 7.20
N TYR A 343 4.98 -0.67 8.04
CA TYR A 343 4.64 -0.06 9.33
C TYR A 343 5.83 -0.05 10.30
N MET A 344 6.78 -1.00 10.16
CA MET A 344 8.04 -0.94 10.89
C MET A 344 8.88 0.26 10.44
N LEU A 345 8.96 0.52 9.11
CA LEU A 345 9.78 1.60 8.58
C LEU A 345 9.33 2.99 9.04
N ILE A 346 8.02 3.24 9.13
CA ILE A 346 7.52 4.55 9.57
C ILE A 346 7.93 4.92 11.00
N GLN A 347 8.26 3.93 11.85
CA GLN A 347 8.74 4.18 13.21
C GLN A 347 10.09 4.92 13.22
N ARG A 348 10.84 4.81 12.13
CA ARG A 348 12.13 5.49 11.91
C ARG A 348 12.08 6.49 10.76
N ALA A 349 10.89 6.88 10.30
CA ALA A 349 10.71 7.91 9.29
C ALA A 349 11.29 9.26 9.79
N GLY A 350 12.14 9.88 8.98
CA GLY A 350 12.85 11.12 9.33
C GLY A 350 14.02 10.95 10.31
N THR A 351 14.30 9.72 10.78
CA THR A 351 15.40 9.43 11.74
C THR A 351 16.25 8.22 11.33
N GLY A 352 16.13 7.78 10.07
CA GLY A 352 16.96 6.73 9.51
C GLY A 352 16.40 6.11 8.22
N MET A 353 15.13 5.69 8.22
CA MET A 353 14.53 5.07 7.03
C MET A 353 14.24 6.11 5.95
N LEU A 354 14.45 5.73 4.69
CA LEU A 354 14.33 6.60 3.53
C LEU A 354 12.92 6.55 2.93
N PRO A 355 12.45 7.64 2.31
CA PRO A 355 11.24 7.62 1.50
C PRO A 355 11.35 6.63 0.34
N PRO A 356 10.20 6.17 -0.21
CA PRO A 356 10.21 5.25 -1.35
C PRO A 356 10.92 5.90 -2.54
N PRO A 357 12.04 5.32 -3.04
CA PRO A 357 12.81 5.94 -4.10
C PRO A 357 12.03 5.95 -5.41
N GLY A 358 12.21 7.00 -6.22
CA GLY A 358 11.56 7.15 -7.52
C GLY A 358 10.12 7.67 -7.47
N PHE A 359 9.61 8.05 -6.30
CA PHE A 359 8.31 8.71 -6.15
C PHE A 359 8.50 10.18 -5.73
N ALA A 360 7.72 11.09 -6.32
CA ALA A 360 7.70 12.47 -5.85
C ALA A 360 7.14 12.54 -4.41
N PRO A 361 7.73 13.38 -3.54
CA PRO A 361 7.14 13.70 -2.26
C PRO A 361 5.72 14.30 -2.43
N PRO A 362 4.74 13.92 -1.59
CA PRO A 362 3.39 14.47 -1.70
C PRO A 362 3.38 15.98 -1.39
N PRO A 363 2.65 16.80 -2.16
CA PRO A 363 2.53 18.24 -1.90
C PRO A 363 1.54 18.49 -0.76
N TRP A 364 1.97 18.22 0.48
CA TRP A 364 1.10 18.24 1.67
C TRP A 364 0.23 19.49 1.83
N PRO A 365 0.71 20.73 1.62
CA PRO A 365 -0.13 21.91 1.74
C PRO A 365 -1.29 21.93 0.73
N ALA A 366 -1.02 21.55 -0.53
CA ALA A 366 -2.04 21.53 -1.58
C ALA A 366 -3.05 20.39 -1.35
N LEU A 367 -2.57 19.21 -0.97
CA LEU A 367 -3.44 18.08 -0.62
C LEU A 367 -4.32 18.39 0.59
N ALA A 368 -3.75 18.98 1.65
CA ALA A 368 -4.50 19.38 2.83
C ALA A 368 -5.58 20.43 2.51
N ALA A 369 -5.27 21.40 1.64
CA ALA A 369 -6.27 22.37 1.17
C ALA A 369 -7.41 21.70 0.39
N GLN A 370 -7.12 20.67 -0.40
CA GLN A 370 -8.16 19.88 -1.06
C GLN A 370 -9.02 19.11 -0.06
N TRP A 371 -8.39 18.46 0.92
CA TRP A 371 -9.09 17.71 1.95
C TRP A 371 -9.96 18.59 2.85
N ASP A 372 -9.49 19.80 3.17
CA ASP A 372 -10.26 20.81 3.89
C ASP A 372 -11.51 21.28 3.12
N ALA A 373 -11.50 21.16 1.79
CA ALA A 373 -12.64 21.48 0.94
C ALA A 373 -13.60 20.30 0.72
N ILE A 374 -13.25 19.08 1.16
CA ILE A 374 -14.15 17.93 1.08
C ILE A 374 -15.33 18.16 2.04
N PRO A 375 -16.58 18.12 1.55
CA PRO A 375 -17.74 18.30 2.42
C PRO A 375 -17.81 17.19 3.47
N ALA A 376 -18.42 17.48 4.62
CA ALA A 376 -18.78 16.43 5.56
C ALA A 376 -20.00 15.64 5.02
N PRO A 377 -20.12 14.34 5.32
CA PRO A 377 -21.35 13.57 5.21
C PRO A 377 -22.57 14.30 5.73
N THR A 378 -23.66 14.19 5.00
CA THR A 378 -24.95 14.83 5.31
C THR A 378 -25.49 14.39 6.67
N THR A 379 -25.21 13.16 7.08
CA THR A 379 -25.48 12.62 8.42
C THR A 379 -24.19 12.10 9.04
N PRO A 380 -24.05 12.09 10.38
CA PRO A 380 -22.86 11.52 11.02
C PRO A 380 -22.79 9.99 10.93
N THR A 381 -23.95 9.34 10.78
CA THR A 381 -24.08 7.87 10.80
C THR A 381 -25.12 7.37 9.81
N VAL A 382 -25.03 6.08 9.49
CA VAL A 382 -26.03 5.30 8.76
C VAL A 382 -26.58 4.18 9.64
N THR A 383 -27.86 3.85 9.47
CA THR A 383 -28.49 2.69 10.12
C THR A 383 -28.51 1.51 9.16
N LEU A 384 -28.01 0.36 9.61
CA LEU A 384 -27.96 -0.90 8.87
C LEU A 384 -28.64 -2.00 9.68
N GLY A 385 -29.02 -3.07 8.98
CA GLY A 385 -29.71 -4.20 9.57
C GLY A 385 -31.16 -3.91 10.01
N PRO A 386 -31.89 -4.92 10.52
CA PRO A 386 -31.42 -6.29 10.66
C PRO A 386 -31.24 -6.96 9.30
N ALA A 387 -30.21 -7.79 9.15
CA ALA A 387 -29.89 -8.47 7.91
C ALA A 387 -29.32 -9.87 8.19
N THR A 388 -29.32 -10.73 7.17
CA THR A 388 -28.52 -11.95 7.18
C THR A 388 -27.48 -11.81 6.09
N ILE A 389 -26.20 -11.95 6.44
CA ILE A 389 -25.08 -11.89 5.51
C ILE A 389 -24.36 -13.22 5.44
N THR A 390 -23.68 -13.46 4.33
CA THR A 390 -22.74 -14.59 4.20
C THR A 390 -21.34 -14.12 4.58
N MET A 391 -20.72 -14.76 5.56
CA MET A 391 -19.31 -14.59 5.92
C MET A 391 -18.50 -15.74 5.31
N GLY A 392 -17.30 -15.47 4.82
CA GLY A 392 -16.42 -16.48 4.22
C GLY A 392 -16.85 -16.98 2.83
N HIS A 393 -16.12 -17.97 2.33
CA HIS A 393 -16.38 -18.70 1.08
C HIS A 393 -16.11 -20.22 1.26
N ASP A 394 -16.43 -21.04 0.27
CA ASP A 394 -16.24 -22.49 0.33
C ASP A 394 -14.95 -22.91 -0.39
N ASP A 395 -13.83 -22.79 0.31
CA ASP A 395 -12.49 -23.12 -0.18
C ASP A 395 -11.67 -23.90 0.85
N GLN A 396 -12.20 -25.03 1.31
CA GLN A 396 -11.51 -25.82 2.34
C GLN A 396 -10.29 -26.55 1.75
N GLU A 397 -9.11 -26.39 2.36
CA GLU A 397 -7.87 -27.06 1.89
C GLU A 397 -8.00 -28.59 1.68
N PRO A 398 -8.70 -29.36 2.53
CA PRO A 398 -8.87 -30.80 2.30
C PRO A 398 -9.49 -31.15 0.94
N ASP A 399 -10.29 -30.26 0.36
CA ASP A 399 -10.92 -30.49 -0.94
C ASP A 399 -9.89 -30.56 -2.09
N ASP A 400 -8.71 -29.97 -1.91
CA ASP A 400 -7.60 -30.05 -2.86
C ASP A 400 -7.08 -31.49 -3.06
N LEU A 401 -7.36 -32.38 -2.10
CA LEU A 401 -6.94 -33.78 -2.12
C LEU A 401 -8.02 -34.71 -2.70
N LEU A 402 -9.21 -34.19 -3.01
CA LEU A 402 -10.28 -34.98 -3.62
C LEU A 402 -9.96 -35.23 -5.09
N PRO A 403 -9.93 -36.50 -5.58
CA PRO A 403 -9.60 -36.79 -6.98
C PRO A 403 -10.52 -36.10 -8.00
N ALA A 404 -11.76 -35.79 -7.61
CA ALA A 404 -12.72 -35.09 -8.46
C ALA A 404 -12.42 -33.59 -8.63
N LEU A 405 -11.66 -32.99 -7.70
CA LEU A 405 -11.37 -31.56 -7.64
C LEU A 405 -9.90 -31.24 -7.86
N GLU A 406 -9.00 -32.24 -7.79
CA GLU A 406 -7.54 -32.09 -7.84
C GLU A 406 -7.05 -31.14 -8.94
N HIS A 407 -7.66 -31.15 -10.13
CA HIS A 407 -7.26 -30.32 -11.28
C HIS A 407 -8.22 -29.16 -11.60
N ASP A 408 -9.25 -28.94 -10.77
CA ASP A 408 -10.23 -27.88 -10.99
C ASP A 408 -9.73 -26.53 -10.49
N VAL A 409 -8.76 -25.94 -11.20
CA VAL A 409 -8.09 -24.69 -10.79
C VAL A 409 -8.66 -23.46 -11.51
N GLY A 410 -8.98 -23.58 -12.80
CA GLY A 410 -9.10 -22.42 -13.71
C GLY A 410 -10.17 -21.39 -13.36
N ALA A 411 -11.19 -21.75 -12.57
CA ALA A 411 -12.22 -20.83 -12.08
C ALA A 411 -12.24 -20.72 -10.55
N HIS A 412 -11.40 -21.49 -9.86
CA HIS A 412 -11.43 -21.63 -8.42
C HIS A 412 -10.76 -20.44 -7.74
N GLU A 413 -11.43 -19.89 -6.74
CA GLU A 413 -10.92 -18.83 -5.87
C GLU A 413 -10.26 -19.46 -4.64
N PHE A 414 -9.04 -19.03 -4.33
CA PHE A 414 -8.31 -19.51 -3.16
C PHE A 414 -8.31 -18.46 -2.04
N GLY A 415 -8.41 -18.91 -0.79
CA GLY A 415 -8.30 -18.10 0.41
C GLY A 415 -7.53 -18.80 1.53
N TRP A 416 -7.38 -18.09 2.65
CA TRP A 416 -6.78 -18.62 3.87
C TRP A 416 -7.77 -19.49 4.64
N ASP A 417 -7.25 -20.35 5.51
CA ASP A 417 -8.06 -21.30 6.27
C ASP A 417 -9.14 -20.63 7.14
N ASN A 418 -8.86 -19.46 7.71
CA ASN A 418 -9.79 -18.69 8.53
C ASN A 418 -10.96 -18.05 7.74
N GLU A 419 -10.96 -18.16 6.42
CA GLU A 419 -11.98 -17.58 5.54
C GLU A 419 -13.04 -18.61 5.12
N SER A 420 -12.81 -19.89 5.44
CA SER A 420 -13.64 -21.02 5.02
C SER A 420 -14.14 -21.84 6.22
N PRO A 421 -15.38 -22.37 6.19
CA PRO A 421 -16.34 -22.32 5.09
C PRO A 421 -17.23 -21.07 5.11
N ALA A 422 -18.07 -20.93 4.07
CA ALA A 422 -19.12 -19.93 4.03
C ALA A 422 -20.15 -20.19 5.14
N ARG A 423 -20.59 -19.12 5.83
CA ARG A 423 -21.54 -19.21 6.93
C ARG A 423 -22.53 -18.05 6.92
N ALA A 424 -23.81 -18.35 7.10
CA ALA A 424 -24.84 -17.34 7.25
C ALA A 424 -24.83 -16.79 8.69
N VAL A 425 -24.77 -15.47 8.82
CA VAL A 425 -24.74 -14.76 10.11
C VAL A 425 -25.83 -13.71 10.14
N HIS A 426 -26.62 -13.70 11.22
CA HIS A 426 -27.62 -12.66 11.45
C HIS A 426 -26.98 -11.45 12.13
N VAL A 427 -27.27 -10.27 11.59
CA VAL A 427 -26.83 -8.98 12.11
C VAL A 427 -28.08 -8.21 12.54
N GLY A 428 -28.08 -7.72 13.79
CA GLY A 428 -29.16 -6.87 14.30
C GLY A 428 -29.21 -5.50 13.64
N ALA A 429 -30.20 -4.68 14.01
CA ALA A 429 -30.17 -3.27 13.63
C ALA A 429 -29.11 -2.55 14.46
N PHE A 430 -28.28 -1.74 13.80
CA PHE A 430 -27.29 -0.90 14.45
C PHE A 430 -27.08 0.37 13.64
N ARG A 431 -26.47 1.36 14.26
CA ARG A 431 -26.09 2.61 13.61
C ARG A 431 -24.58 2.75 13.65
N VAL A 432 -23.96 3.19 12.56
CA VAL A 432 -22.50 3.24 12.45
C VAL A 432 -22.05 4.51 11.76
N GLU A 433 -20.89 5.03 12.18
CA GLU A 433 -20.28 6.20 11.55
C GLU A 433 -19.81 5.89 10.13
N TRP A 434 -20.00 6.88 9.27
CA TRP A 434 -19.61 6.79 7.87
C TRP A 434 -18.10 6.62 7.68
N ARG A 435 -17.30 7.22 8.56
CA ARG A 435 -15.86 7.30 8.45
C ARG A 435 -15.18 6.71 9.69
N PRO A 436 -14.00 6.08 9.56
CA PRO A 436 -13.14 5.80 10.70
C PRO A 436 -12.78 7.07 11.47
N VAL A 437 -12.40 6.91 12.73
CA VAL A 437 -11.93 7.98 13.61
C VAL A 437 -10.72 8.66 12.98
N THR A 438 -10.75 9.98 12.88
CA THR A 438 -9.66 10.76 12.28
C THR A 438 -8.59 11.13 13.30
N ASN A 439 -7.38 11.47 12.82
CA ASN A 439 -6.30 11.95 13.68
C ASN A 439 -6.71 13.22 14.46
N GLY A 440 -7.44 14.14 13.84
CA GLY A 440 -7.90 15.36 14.49
C GLY A 440 -8.89 15.10 15.63
N GLU A 441 -9.85 14.19 15.41
CA GLU A 441 -10.80 13.77 16.44
C GLU A 441 -10.10 13.05 17.60
N PHE A 442 -9.20 12.11 17.28
CA PHE A 442 -8.46 11.38 18.31
C PHE A 442 -7.47 12.28 19.06
N LEU A 443 -6.88 13.29 18.41
CA LEU A 443 -6.00 14.26 19.07
C LEU A 443 -6.78 15.07 20.11
N ALA A 444 -7.98 15.53 19.76
CA ALA A 444 -8.85 16.24 20.70
C ALA A 444 -9.24 15.37 21.90
N PHE A 445 -9.49 14.08 21.67
CA PHE A 445 -9.72 13.11 22.74
C PHE A 445 -8.48 12.91 23.62
N TRP A 446 -7.33 12.60 23.03
CA TRP A 446 -6.07 12.35 23.74
C TRP A 446 -5.62 13.53 24.59
N GLN A 447 -5.81 14.77 24.11
CA GLN A 447 -5.49 15.98 24.88
C GLN A 447 -6.52 16.32 25.98
N GLY A 448 -7.73 15.77 25.87
CA GLY A 448 -8.85 16.08 26.75
C GLY A 448 -9.30 14.84 27.54
N PRO A 449 -10.48 14.26 27.26
CA PRO A 449 -11.03 13.15 28.04
C PRO A 449 -10.18 11.87 28.07
N GLY A 450 -9.33 11.66 27.06
CA GLY A 450 -8.41 10.52 26.96
C GLY A 450 -7.05 10.77 27.62
N LYS A 451 -6.80 11.98 28.15
CA LYS A 451 -5.54 12.31 28.81
C LYS A 451 -5.32 11.38 30.01
N ASP A 452 -4.13 10.79 30.10
CA ASP A 452 -3.74 9.82 31.13
C ASP A 452 -4.59 8.52 31.13
N VAL A 453 -5.39 8.29 30.08
CA VAL A 453 -6.26 7.12 29.90
C VAL A 453 -5.82 6.26 28.69
N VAL A 454 -5.34 6.91 27.64
CA VAL A 454 -4.75 6.29 26.45
C VAL A 454 -3.36 6.84 26.20
N ASP A 455 -2.50 6.00 25.63
CA ASP A 455 -1.17 6.44 25.22
C ASP A 455 -1.24 7.27 23.94
N MET A 456 -0.15 7.98 23.65
CA MET A 456 0.00 8.63 22.34
C MET A 456 0.14 7.53 21.27
N PRO A 457 -0.64 7.57 20.17
CA PRO A 457 -0.51 6.60 19.08
C PRO A 457 0.94 6.45 18.60
N ALA A 458 1.39 5.20 18.39
CA ALA A 458 2.73 4.92 17.87
C ALA A 458 2.94 5.48 16.45
N SER A 459 1.85 5.68 15.70
CA SER A 459 1.85 6.35 14.40
C SER A 459 2.12 7.85 14.48
N TRP A 460 2.15 8.45 15.69
CA TRP A 460 2.49 9.85 15.89
C TRP A 460 3.94 10.03 16.36
N ALA A 461 4.44 11.24 16.21
CA ALA A 461 5.70 11.70 16.76
C ALA A 461 5.46 13.09 17.36
N GLN A 462 6.17 13.39 18.44
CA GLN A 462 6.16 14.72 19.05
C GLN A 462 7.54 15.34 18.90
N THR A 463 7.58 16.59 18.45
CA THR A 463 8.79 17.41 18.40
C THR A 463 9.15 17.94 19.79
N GLU A 464 10.36 18.48 19.95
CA GLU A 464 10.82 19.05 21.24
C GLU A 464 9.95 20.23 21.73
N ASP A 465 9.36 20.99 20.80
CA ASP A 465 8.42 22.08 21.08
C ASP A 465 6.97 21.62 21.31
N GLY A 466 6.72 20.30 21.31
CA GLY A 466 5.44 19.70 21.66
C GLY A 466 4.46 19.54 20.49
N GLU A 467 4.86 19.89 19.26
CA GLU A 467 4.02 19.71 18.07
C GLU A 467 3.83 18.22 17.76
N VAL A 468 2.57 17.80 17.65
CA VAL A 468 2.20 16.43 17.26
C VAL A 468 2.18 16.33 15.73
N ARG A 469 2.89 15.33 15.22
CA ARG A 469 3.00 15.00 13.79
C ARG A 469 2.63 13.55 13.55
N VAL A 470 2.10 13.24 12.38
CA VAL A 470 1.77 11.87 11.97
C VAL A 470 2.92 11.31 11.15
N ARG A 471 3.43 10.13 11.51
CA ARG A 471 4.50 9.44 10.78
C ARG A 471 3.98 8.95 9.44
N THR A 472 4.75 9.20 8.38
CA THR A 472 4.47 8.69 7.04
C THR A 472 5.76 8.12 6.43
N LEU A 473 5.65 7.45 5.29
CA LEU A 473 6.83 7.00 4.54
C LEU A 473 7.68 8.18 4.01
N TYR A 474 7.16 9.41 4.01
CA TYR A 474 7.87 10.62 3.61
C TYR A 474 8.33 11.47 4.82
N GLY A 475 8.33 10.90 6.03
CA GLY A 475 8.66 11.60 7.27
C GLY A 475 7.42 12.05 8.06
N PRO A 476 7.63 12.65 9.25
CA PRO A 476 6.54 13.18 10.07
C PRO A 476 5.85 14.38 9.43
N VAL A 477 4.52 14.33 9.30
CA VAL A 477 3.67 15.36 8.71
C VAL A 477 2.91 16.11 9.82
N PRO A 478 2.88 17.46 9.83
CA PRO A 478 2.14 18.22 10.83
C PRO A 478 0.66 17.86 10.89
N MET A 479 0.07 17.84 12.09
CA MET A 479 -1.34 17.52 12.28
C MET A 479 -2.26 18.41 11.45
N ALA A 480 -1.90 19.67 11.19
CA ALA A 480 -2.66 20.58 10.33
C ALA A 480 -2.94 20.00 8.92
N HIS A 481 -2.03 19.17 8.39
CA HIS A 481 -2.21 18.49 7.11
C HIS A 481 -2.81 17.08 7.26
N ALA A 482 -2.58 16.42 8.40
CA ALA A 482 -2.93 15.02 8.63
C ALA A 482 -4.25 14.78 9.37
N LYS A 483 -4.89 15.86 9.88
CA LYS A 483 -6.06 15.80 10.78
C LYS A 483 -7.24 14.99 10.24
N HIS A 484 -7.42 14.93 8.92
CA HIS A 484 -8.55 14.24 8.28
C HIS A 484 -8.28 12.77 7.98
N TRP A 485 -7.03 12.31 8.09
CA TRP A 485 -6.69 10.90 7.87
C TRP A 485 -7.20 10.06 9.04
N PRO A 486 -7.54 8.78 8.82
CA PRO A 486 -7.79 7.85 9.91
C PRO A 486 -6.60 7.79 10.88
N VAL A 487 -6.89 7.75 12.17
CA VAL A 487 -5.88 7.48 13.20
C VAL A 487 -5.50 6.00 13.18
N LEU A 488 -4.20 5.71 13.36
CA LEU A 488 -3.68 4.35 13.49
C LEU A 488 -3.24 4.13 14.92
N THR A 489 -3.94 3.26 15.65
CA THR A 489 -3.60 2.90 17.04
C THR A 489 -4.24 1.56 17.42
N ALA A 490 -3.92 1.08 18.62
CA ALA A 490 -4.44 -0.16 19.18
C ALA A 490 -5.98 -0.18 19.31
N TYR A 491 -6.57 -1.37 19.29
CA TYR A 491 -8.00 -1.57 19.53
C TYR A 491 -8.42 -0.99 20.88
N ASP A 492 -7.65 -1.22 21.94
CA ASP A 492 -7.99 -0.78 23.31
C ASP A 492 -8.19 0.74 23.41
N ASP A 493 -7.35 1.51 22.73
CA ASP A 493 -7.42 2.96 22.72
C ASP A 493 -8.64 3.47 21.95
N LEU A 494 -8.92 2.85 20.79
CA LEU A 494 -10.09 3.16 19.98
C LEU A 494 -11.39 2.71 20.66
N ALA A 495 -11.37 1.62 21.43
CA ALA A 495 -12.50 1.17 22.23
C ALA A 495 -12.83 2.18 23.35
N LYS A 496 -11.82 2.74 24.03
CA LYS A 496 -12.00 3.83 25.01
C LYS A 496 -12.55 5.10 24.35
N TYR A 497 -12.04 5.47 23.17
CA TYR A 497 -12.58 6.59 22.38
C TYR A 497 -14.05 6.35 21.99
N ALA A 498 -14.39 5.16 21.49
CA ALA A 498 -15.75 4.79 21.11
C ALA A 498 -16.70 4.86 22.31
N ALA A 499 -16.29 4.32 23.46
CA ALA A 499 -17.05 4.39 24.70
C ALA A 499 -17.27 5.84 25.17
N HIS A 500 -16.24 6.70 25.07
CA HIS A 500 -16.37 8.13 25.36
C HIS A 500 -17.42 8.82 24.46
N LYS A 501 -17.53 8.40 23.20
CA LYS A 501 -18.53 8.88 22.25
C LYS A 501 -19.93 8.27 22.47
N GLY A 502 -20.08 7.38 23.46
CA GLY A 502 -21.32 6.67 23.76
C GLY A 502 -21.62 5.52 22.80
N GLY A 503 -20.61 5.02 22.09
CA GLY A 503 -20.70 3.87 21.18
C GLY A 503 -19.71 2.77 21.51
N ARG A 504 -19.45 1.91 20.52
CA ARG A 504 -18.53 0.77 20.59
C ARG A 504 -17.85 0.54 19.24
N ILE A 505 -16.83 -0.31 19.22
CA ILE A 505 -16.29 -0.83 17.96
C ILE A 505 -17.31 -1.84 17.37
N PRO A 506 -17.58 -1.84 16.05
CA PRO A 506 -18.48 -2.81 15.44
C PRO A 506 -17.94 -4.23 15.57
N THR A 507 -18.82 -5.22 15.60
CA THR A 507 -18.45 -6.64 15.43
C THR A 507 -18.05 -6.93 13.98
N GLU A 508 -17.35 -8.05 13.74
CA GLU A 508 -16.94 -8.48 12.39
C GLU A 508 -18.13 -8.53 11.41
N PRO A 509 -19.29 -9.13 11.75
CA PRO A 509 -20.45 -9.14 10.86
C PRO A 509 -21.07 -7.75 10.61
N GLU A 510 -21.10 -6.88 11.61
CA GLU A 510 -21.60 -5.51 11.46
C GLU A 510 -20.71 -4.68 10.52
N LEU A 511 -19.39 -4.76 10.70
CA LEU A 511 -18.45 -4.09 9.81
C LEU A 511 -18.54 -4.66 8.40
N ARG A 512 -18.62 -5.98 8.22
CA ARG A 512 -18.80 -6.61 6.90
C ARG A 512 -20.06 -6.13 6.22
N LEU A 513 -21.19 -5.99 6.94
CA LEU A 513 -22.43 -5.45 6.38
C LEU A 513 -22.25 -3.99 5.93
N PHE A 514 -21.54 -3.16 6.69
CA PHE A 514 -21.21 -1.80 6.26
C PHE A 514 -20.35 -1.79 4.99
N LEU A 515 -19.30 -2.61 4.95
CA LEU A 515 -18.39 -2.69 3.82
C LEU A 515 -19.11 -3.22 2.56
N ASP A 516 -20.00 -4.21 2.69
CA ASP A 516 -20.83 -4.72 1.59
C ASP A 516 -21.76 -3.65 0.99
N ALA A 517 -22.27 -2.75 1.83
CA ALA A 517 -23.20 -1.72 1.40
C ALA A 517 -22.48 -0.49 0.82
N TYR A 518 -21.32 -0.12 1.38
CA TYR A 518 -20.76 1.23 1.19
C TYR A 518 -19.29 1.30 0.79
N GLN A 519 -18.52 0.21 0.88
CA GLN A 519 -17.12 0.26 0.46
C GLN A 519 -17.01 0.35 -1.07
N VAL A 520 -16.03 1.12 -1.54
CA VAL A 520 -15.53 1.06 -2.91
C VAL A 520 -14.21 0.27 -2.94
N GLY A 521 -14.01 -0.55 -3.98
CA GLY A 521 -12.79 -1.32 -4.20
C GLY A 521 -11.66 -0.54 -4.89
N TYR A 522 -10.54 -1.20 -5.15
CA TYR A 522 -9.36 -0.67 -5.83
C TYR A 522 -9.68 -0.02 -7.18
N GLU A 523 -10.45 -0.71 -8.04
CA GLU A 523 -10.87 -0.20 -9.36
C GLU A 523 -11.91 0.92 -9.26
N GLU A 524 -12.62 0.99 -8.15
CA GLU A 524 -13.60 2.04 -7.87
C GLU A 524 -12.96 3.26 -7.17
N GLY A 525 -11.63 3.27 -7.04
CA GLY A 525 -10.85 4.41 -6.57
C GLY A 525 -10.47 4.39 -5.09
N ALA A 526 -10.53 3.22 -4.42
CA ALA A 526 -10.02 3.10 -3.06
C ALA A 526 -8.52 3.39 -2.96
N ASN A 527 -8.10 3.89 -1.79
CA ASN A 527 -6.69 4.06 -1.46
C ASN A 527 -6.09 2.73 -1.00
N THR A 528 -5.86 1.82 -1.96
CA THR A 528 -5.21 0.50 -1.77
C THR A 528 -4.16 0.30 -2.87
N GLY A 529 -3.33 -0.74 -2.76
CA GLY A 529 -2.34 -1.08 -3.79
C GLY A 529 -1.28 0.01 -4.01
N PHE A 530 -0.87 0.72 -2.95
CA PHE A 530 0.17 1.75 -2.99
C PHE A 530 -0.11 2.87 -3.99
N ARG A 531 -1.39 3.13 -4.30
CA ARG A 531 -1.80 4.18 -5.24
C ARG A 531 -1.25 5.56 -4.85
N HIS A 532 -1.22 5.84 -3.55
CA HIS A 532 -0.75 7.11 -3.00
C HIS A 532 0.48 7.00 -2.11
N TRP A 533 0.89 5.83 -1.61
CA TRP A 533 2.00 5.68 -0.64
C TRP A 533 1.83 6.50 0.67
N HIS A 534 0.63 7.01 0.92
CA HIS A 534 0.28 7.74 2.14
C HIS A 534 -1.23 7.64 2.44
N PRO A 535 -1.65 7.93 3.68
CA PRO A 535 -3.07 7.97 4.03
C PRO A 535 -3.84 9.04 3.25
N LEU A 536 -5.14 8.81 3.07
CA LEU A 536 -6.11 9.80 2.58
C LEU A 536 -7.26 9.94 3.57
N PRO A 537 -8.01 11.04 3.56
CA PRO A 537 -9.28 11.12 4.28
C PRO A 537 -10.26 10.04 3.81
N ALA A 538 -11.07 9.54 4.73
CA ALA A 538 -12.20 8.70 4.38
C ALA A 538 -13.29 9.53 3.70
N THR A 539 -13.95 8.97 2.69
CA THR A 539 -14.92 9.69 1.83
C THR A 539 -16.32 9.05 1.82
N ALA A 540 -16.52 7.95 2.55
CA ALA A 540 -17.85 7.35 2.68
C ALA A 540 -18.83 8.31 3.38
N GLY A 541 -20.10 8.23 2.98
CA GLY A 541 -21.22 9.04 3.48
C GLY A 541 -21.51 10.34 2.73
N LEU A 542 -20.76 10.65 1.67
CA LEU A 542 -21.03 11.79 0.80
C LEU A 542 -22.09 11.40 -0.23
N GLN A 543 -23.29 11.96 -0.13
CA GLN A 543 -24.44 11.53 -0.94
C GLN A 543 -24.21 11.75 -2.44
N GLU A 544 -23.46 12.79 -2.80
CA GLU A 544 -23.06 13.10 -4.17
C GLU A 544 -22.03 12.11 -4.73
N ILE A 545 -21.41 11.31 -3.88
CA ILE A 545 -20.44 10.26 -4.24
C ILE A 545 -21.14 8.91 -4.16
N ASP A 546 -21.66 8.47 -5.31
CA ASP A 546 -22.20 7.13 -5.53
C ASP A 546 -23.18 6.65 -4.43
N GLY A 547 -24.07 7.54 -3.98
CA GLY A 547 -25.09 7.22 -2.97
C GLY A 547 -24.55 7.04 -1.55
N GLY A 548 -23.41 7.65 -1.21
CA GLY A 548 -22.77 7.54 0.10
C GLY A 548 -21.70 6.45 0.19
N ARG A 549 -21.36 5.80 -0.92
CA ARG A 549 -20.23 4.86 -0.98
C ARG A 549 -18.89 5.62 -0.94
N GLY A 550 -17.83 4.97 -0.47
CA GLY A 550 -16.50 5.57 -0.49
C GLY A 550 -15.41 4.73 0.14
N SER A 551 -14.21 5.30 0.19
CA SER A 551 -13.05 4.67 0.82
C SER A 551 -13.03 5.00 2.32
N ASN A 552 -12.50 4.07 3.11
CA ASN A 552 -12.19 4.29 4.52
C ASN A 552 -10.86 5.03 4.77
N GLY A 553 -10.24 5.57 3.72
CA GLY A 553 -8.96 6.29 3.78
C GLY A 553 -7.73 5.41 3.54
N GLY A 554 -7.94 4.09 3.36
CA GLY A 554 -6.87 3.12 3.16
C GLY A 554 -6.29 2.64 4.47
N VAL A 555 -7.15 2.13 5.35
CA VAL A 555 -6.77 1.46 6.61
C VAL A 555 -7.56 0.17 6.79
N TRP A 556 -6.98 -0.80 7.48
CA TRP A 556 -7.77 -1.85 8.10
C TRP A 556 -8.62 -1.25 9.23
N GLU A 557 -9.72 -1.90 9.57
CA GLU A 557 -10.61 -1.44 10.62
C GLU A 557 -10.80 -2.54 11.67
N TRP A 558 -10.51 -2.18 12.93
CA TRP A 558 -10.73 -3.06 14.06
C TRP A 558 -12.21 -3.47 14.17
N THR A 559 -12.41 -4.72 14.57
CA THR A 559 -13.69 -5.22 15.03
C THR A 559 -13.60 -5.59 16.51
N ALA A 560 -14.74 -5.64 17.19
CA ALA A 560 -14.83 -6.17 18.56
C ALA A 560 -14.86 -7.71 18.62
N THR A 561 -14.65 -8.39 17.48
CA THR A 561 -14.72 -9.84 17.36
C THR A 561 -13.32 -10.43 17.50
N ALA A 562 -13.12 -11.22 18.56
CA ALA A 562 -11.89 -11.97 18.73
C ALA A 562 -11.70 -12.98 17.59
N LEU A 563 -10.46 -13.17 17.15
CA LEU A 563 -10.13 -14.22 16.21
C LEU A 563 -10.25 -15.58 16.91
N ASP A 564 -11.14 -16.42 16.39
CA ASP A 564 -11.37 -17.78 16.88
C ASP A 564 -11.83 -18.68 15.73
N ALA A 565 -11.81 -19.99 15.99
CA ALA A 565 -12.44 -20.98 15.14
C ALA A 565 -13.95 -20.71 15.02
N HIS A 566 -14.50 -20.98 13.85
CA HIS A 566 -15.94 -20.95 13.61
C HIS A 566 -16.45 -22.32 13.16
N PRO A 567 -17.78 -22.55 13.15
CA PRO A 567 -18.33 -23.83 12.73
C PRO A 567 -17.81 -24.24 11.36
N GLY A 568 -17.31 -25.48 11.27
CA GLY A 568 -16.74 -26.05 10.05
C GLY A 568 -15.30 -25.63 9.73
N PHE A 569 -14.65 -24.78 10.52
CA PHE A 569 -13.24 -24.40 10.32
C PHE A 569 -12.34 -25.63 10.25
N VAL A 570 -11.45 -25.64 9.25
CA VAL A 570 -10.40 -26.64 9.10
C VAL A 570 -9.08 -25.90 8.90
N GLY A 571 -8.16 -26.03 9.86
CA GLY A 571 -6.84 -25.40 9.78
C GLY A 571 -6.00 -25.94 8.63
N THR A 572 -5.15 -25.09 8.07
CA THR A 572 -4.28 -25.47 6.94
C THR A 572 -3.30 -26.59 7.31
N GLY A 573 -3.17 -27.58 6.43
CA GLY A 573 -2.15 -28.62 6.50
C GLY A 573 -0.88 -28.27 5.71
N ILE A 574 -0.95 -27.30 4.80
CA ILE A 574 0.21 -26.77 4.06
C ILE A 574 1.07 -25.91 4.97
N PHE A 575 0.45 -24.98 5.72
CA PHE A 575 1.14 -24.07 6.65
C PHE A 575 0.54 -24.14 8.07
N PRO A 576 0.75 -25.27 8.79
CA PRO A 576 0.17 -25.47 10.11
C PRO A 576 0.47 -24.32 11.08
N GLY A 577 -0.56 -23.88 11.80
CA GLY A 577 -0.45 -22.79 12.78
C GLY A 577 -0.68 -21.38 12.22
N TYR A 578 -0.99 -21.21 10.92
CA TYR A 578 -1.27 -19.89 10.35
C TYR A 578 -2.39 -19.14 11.09
N SER A 579 -3.56 -19.77 11.30
CA SER A 579 -4.67 -19.16 12.04
C SER A 579 -4.83 -19.74 13.44
N SER A 580 -4.72 -21.06 13.58
CA SER A 580 -5.05 -21.77 14.82
C SER A 580 -4.18 -21.39 16.02
N ASP A 581 -2.94 -20.95 15.79
CA ASP A 581 -2.03 -20.55 16.88
C ASP A 581 -2.49 -19.24 17.54
N PHE A 582 -3.34 -18.48 16.86
CA PHE A 582 -3.84 -17.17 17.29
C PHE A 582 -5.29 -17.21 17.81
N PHE A 583 -5.87 -18.40 17.97
CA PHE A 583 -7.16 -18.60 18.67
C PHE A 583 -6.96 -18.62 20.18
N ASP A 584 -6.35 -17.55 20.69
CA ASP A 584 -5.85 -17.43 22.06
C ASP A 584 -6.63 -16.41 22.91
N GLY A 585 -7.65 -15.77 22.31
CA GLY A 585 -8.44 -14.72 22.94
C GLY A 585 -7.75 -13.36 23.04
N LYS A 586 -6.54 -13.20 22.47
CA LYS A 586 -5.77 -11.94 22.46
C LYS A 586 -5.86 -11.21 21.12
N HIS A 587 -6.21 -11.91 20.05
CA HIS A 587 -6.28 -11.35 18.71
C HIS A 587 -7.69 -10.88 18.37
N GLN A 588 -7.79 -9.71 17.75
CA GLN A 588 -9.04 -9.18 17.20
C GLN A 588 -9.01 -9.26 15.67
N VAL A 589 -10.15 -9.55 15.06
CA VAL A 589 -10.30 -9.52 13.60
C VAL A 589 -10.32 -8.07 13.12
N VAL A 590 -9.63 -7.82 12.02
CA VAL A 590 -9.66 -6.55 11.30
C VAL A 590 -10.10 -6.79 9.85
N LEU A 591 -10.95 -5.92 9.31
CA LEU A 591 -11.47 -6.01 7.94
C LEU A 591 -11.11 -4.78 7.12
N GLY A 592 -11.25 -4.88 5.79
CA GLY A 592 -10.92 -3.80 4.86
C GLY A 592 -9.53 -3.98 4.26
N ALA A 593 -8.81 -2.88 4.07
CA ALA A 593 -7.48 -2.89 3.46
C ALA A 593 -6.78 -1.56 3.74
N SER A 594 -5.47 -1.60 3.92
CA SER A 594 -4.68 -0.38 3.99
C SER A 594 -4.22 0.11 2.61
N TYR A 595 -3.71 1.34 2.54
CA TYR A 595 -3.03 1.84 1.34
C TYR A 595 -1.76 1.04 1.00
N ALA A 596 -1.25 0.26 1.95
CA ALA A 596 -0.10 -0.63 1.81
C ALA A 596 -0.50 -2.10 1.56
N THR A 597 -1.79 -2.42 1.41
CA THR A 597 -2.27 -3.76 1.08
C THR A 597 -2.29 -3.94 -0.44
N ILE A 598 -1.76 -5.06 -0.96
CA ILE A 598 -1.84 -5.38 -2.39
C ILE A 598 -3.30 -5.55 -2.82
N PRO A 599 -3.69 -5.18 -4.06
CA PRO A 599 -5.10 -5.17 -4.46
C PRO A 599 -5.81 -6.52 -4.23
N ARG A 600 -5.17 -7.64 -4.62
CA ARG A 600 -5.75 -9.00 -4.48
C ARG A 600 -6.25 -9.29 -3.06
N LEU A 601 -5.49 -8.88 -2.04
CA LEU A 601 -5.89 -9.02 -0.65
C LEU A 601 -6.96 -7.99 -0.26
N GLY A 602 -6.80 -6.74 -0.72
CA GLY A 602 -7.64 -5.63 -0.25
C GLY A 602 -9.09 -5.66 -0.72
N ASP A 603 -9.36 -6.22 -1.89
CA ASP A 603 -10.72 -6.29 -2.47
C ASP A 603 -11.37 -7.68 -2.34
N ARG A 604 -10.61 -8.70 -1.92
CA ARG A 604 -11.16 -10.03 -1.67
C ARG A 604 -12.02 -10.00 -0.42
N ARG A 605 -13.33 -10.10 -0.63
CA ARG A 605 -14.37 -9.87 0.39
C ARG A 605 -14.19 -10.69 1.67
N THR A 606 -13.63 -11.88 1.55
CA THR A 606 -13.52 -12.86 2.63
C THR A 606 -12.29 -12.69 3.51
N VAL A 607 -11.32 -11.85 3.12
CA VAL A 607 -10.04 -11.73 3.83
C VAL A 607 -10.26 -11.31 5.27
N ARG A 608 -9.69 -12.10 6.19
CA ARG A 608 -9.68 -11.83 7.63
C ARG A 608 -8.23 -11.66 8.07
N ASN A 609 -7.88 -10.42 8.37
CA ASN A 609 -6.60 -10.12 9.01
C ASN A 609 -6.81 -9.99 10.53
N PHE A 610 -5.75 -10.05 11.31
CA PHE A 610 -5.85 -10.08 12.77
C PHE A 610 -4.56 -9.57 13.43
N TYR A 611 -4.73 -8.97 14.60
CA TYR A 611 -3.64 -8.45 15.41
C TYR A 611 -4.02 -8.52 16.90
N GLN A 612 -3.03 -8.59 17.79
CA GLN A 612 -3.27 -8.46 19.23
C GLN A 612 -3.96 -7.13 19.54
N HIS A 613 -4.97 -7.14 20.41
CA HIS A 613 -5.84 -5.99 20.68
C HIS A 613 -5.08 -4.72 21.12
N ASN A 614 -3.96 -4.87 21.80
CA ASN A 614 -3.10 -3.78 22.28
C ASN A 614 -1.86 -3.54 21.40
N TYR A 615 -1.76 -4.15 20.21
CA TYR A 615 -0.65 -3.90 19.28
C TYR A 615 -0.84 -2.57 18.52
N PRO A 616 -0.01 -1.53 18.76
CA PRO A 616 -0.32 -0.15 18.33
C PRO A 616 0.24 0.24 16.96
N TYR A 617 1.03 -0.64 16.33
CA TYR A 617 1.79 -0.32 15.12
C TYR A 617 1.13 -0.61 13.76
N PRO A 618 0.12 -1.49 13.61
CA PRO A 618 -0.34 -1.90 12.30
C PRO A 618 -1.17 -0.79 11.63
N TRP A 619 -1.47 -0.93 10.34
CA TRP A 619 -2.27 0.03 9.56
C TRP A 619 -3.77 -0.07 9.87
N VAL A 620 -4.13 -0.03 11.15
CA VAL A 620 -5.49 -0.31 11.62
C VAL A 620 -6.04 0.91 12.38
N GLY A 621 -7.21 1.39 11.92
CA GLY A 621 -8.06 2.34 12.62
C GLY A 621 -9.37 1.68 13.05
N ALA A 622 -10.41 2.46 13.36
CA ALA A 622 -11.75 1.92 13.59
C ALA A 622 -12.82 2.98 13.37
N ARG A 623 -14.06 2.52 13.17
CA ARG A 623 -15.27 3.37 13.21
C ARG A 623 -16.10 3.08 14.46
N VAL A 624 -16.96 4.03 14.84
CA VAL A 624 -17.85 3.87 16.00
C VAL A 624 -19.23 3.41 15.57
N ALA A 625 -19.73 2.36 16.22
CA ALA A 625 -21.08 1.83 16.10
C ALA A 625 -21.89 2.07 17.38
N TYR A 626 -23.22 2.03 17.24
CA TYR A 626 -24.19 2.31 18.28
C TYR A 626 -25.34 1.32 18.14
N ASP A 627 -25.81 0.80 19.27
CA ASP A 627 -27.01 -0.03 19.32
C ASP A 627 -28.27 0.82 18.99
N VAL A 628 -29.29 0.21 18.38
CA VAL A 628 -30.53 0.86 17.92
C VAL A 628 -31.74 0.35 18.69
#